data_AF-A0A6G8Q110-F1
#
_entry.id   AF-A0A6G8Q110-F1
#
_cell.length_a   1.000
_cell.length_b   1.000
_cell.length_c   1.000
_cell.angle_alpha   90.00
_cell.angle_beta   90.00
_cell.angle_gamma   90.00
#
_symmetry.space_group_name_H-M   'P 1'
#
loop_
_entity.id
_entity.type
_entity.pdbx_description
1 polymer ?
#
loop_
_entity_poly.entity_id
_entity_poly.type
_entity_poly.pdbx_seq_one_letter_code
_entity_poly.pdbx_strand_id
1 'polypeptide(L)'
;MLDEFTGSGNQQTETFDITGESFRVTFDVTSSTDNNEDAFLGIIVNDENEDPITTISQSGAGSDSSIVNEAPGTFFLDVVASSADYTITVEDCTSAANGNNGDDGDDNGGNVSDDDNDVDDDTIPDKDLPDTGGAGAGVLGGAGLIVLFAVFLVRISKFQSP
;
A
#
# COMPACT_ATOMS: atom_id res chain seq x y z
N MET A 1 0.76 0.06 14.06
CA MET A 1 0.96 -1.41 14.09
C MET A 1 1.72 -1.79 12.83
N LEU A 2 2.55 -2.84 12.87
CA LEU A 2 3.30 -3.34 11.72
C LEU A 2 3.20 -4.87 11.69
N ASP A 3 2.68 -5.41 10.60
CA ASP A 3 2.63 -6.85 10.32
C ASP A 3 3.46 -7.18 9.08
N GLU A 4 4.11 -8.34 9.07
CA GLU A 4 4.96 -8.80 7.96
C GLU A 4 4.57 -10.21 7.54
N PHE A 5 4.45 -10.42 6.23
CA PHE A 5 4.09 -11.67 5.61
C PHE A 5 5.07 -11.98 4.47
N THR A 6 5.77 -13.11 4.58
CA THR A 6 6.67 -13.60 3.53
C THR A 6 6.10 -14.86 2.89
N GLY A 7 6.23 -14.99 1.58
CA GLY A 7 5.70 -16.17 0.89
C GLY A 7 6.15 -16.33 -0.54
N SER A 8 5.60 -17.35 -1.18
CA SER A 8 5.84 -17.72 -2.57
C SER A 8 4.57 -18.36 -3.12
N GLY A 9 4.21 -18.06 -4.37
CA GLY A 9 2.96 -18.54 -4.96
C GLY A 9 1.71 -17.98 -4.27
N ASN A 10 0.55 -18.60 -4.51
CA ASN A 10 -0.71 -18.08 -3.95
C ASN A 10 -0.86 -18.45 -2.48
N GLN A 11 -1.16 -17.47 -1.63
CA GLN A 11 -1.33 -17.66 -0.19
C GLN A 11 -2.36 -16.67 0.38
N GLN A 12 -3.00 -17.06 1.47
CA GLN A 12 -3.80 -16.16 2.29
C GLN A 12 -3.03 -15.88 3.59
N THR A 13 -3.00 -14.62 4.03
CA THR A 13 -2.34 -14.24 5.28
C THR A 13 -3.18 -14.59 6.50
N GLU A 14 -2.58 -14.48 7.68
CA GLU A 14 -3.35 -14.31 8.91
C GLU A 14 -4.06 -12.94 8.90
N THR A 15 -5.06 -12.80 9.76
CA THR A 15 -5.78 -11.52 9.95
C THR A 15 -4.94 -10.53 10.74
N PHE A 16 -5.10 -9.24 10.46
CA PHE A 16 -4.44 -8.13 11.18
C PHE A 16 -5.42 -6.98 11.45
N ASP A 17 -5.15 -6.17 12.48
CA ASP A 17 -6.08 -5.15 13.00
C ASP A 17 -5.58 -3.72 12.75
N ILE A 18 -6.24 -2.95 11.87
CA ILE A 18 -5.92 -1.53 11.68
C ILE A 18 -6.78 -0.67 12.59
N THR A 19 -6.13 0.17 13.38
CA THR A 19 -6.76 1.09 14.32
C THR A 19 -6.85 2.53 13.82
N GLY A 20 -5.98 2.91 12.88
CA GLY A 20 -6.00 4.21 12.22
C GLY A 20 -7.10 4.34 11.16
N GLU A 21 -7.04 5.46 10.42
CA GLU A 21 -7.98 5.78 9.33
C GLU A 21 -7.54 5.20 7.98
N SER A 22 -6.29 4.73 7.89
CA SER A 22 -5.71 4.11 6.70
C SER A 22 -4.53 3.23 7.08
N PHE A 23 -4.05 2.44 6.14
CA PHE A 23 -2.83 1.66 6.29
C PHE A 23 -2.04 1.60 4.98
N ARG A 24 -0.72 1.41 5.09
CA ARG A 24 0.19 1.23 3.97
C ARG A 24 0.51 -0.25 3.81
N VAL A 25 0.35 -0.74 2.59
CA VAL A 25 0.87 -2.05 2.17
C VAL A 25 2.14 -1.80 1.37
N THR A 26 3.30 -2.20 1.89
CA THR A 26 4.57 -2.19 1.16
C THR A 26 4.93 -3.62 0.80
N PHE A 27 5.46 -3.84 -0.39
CA PHE A 27 5.83 -5.17 -0.84
C PHE A 27 7.14 -5.15 -1.60
N ASP A 28 7.91 -6.21 -1.42
CA ASP A 28 9.16 -6.50 -2.13
C ASP A 28 9.00 -7.83 -2.86
N VAL A 29 9.27 -7.84 -4.15
CA VAL A 29 9.10 -8.99 -5.05
C VAL A 29 10.45 -9.39 -5.61
N THR A 30 10.82 -10.64 -5.40
CA THR A 30 12.01 -11.24 -6.03
C THR A 30 11.57 -12.28 -7.04
N SER A 31 12.14 -12.24 -8.25
CA SER A 31 11.87 -13.28 -9.25
C SER A 31 12.45 -14.61 -8.80
N SER A 32 11.66 -15.67 -8.93
CA SER A 32 12.11 -17.05 -8.72
C SER A 32 12.72 -17.65 -9.99
N THR A 33 12.87 -16.86 -11.06
CA THR A 33 13.51 -17.23 -12.33
C THR A 33 14.66 -16.27 -12.65
N ASP A 34 15.42 -16.57 -13.71
CA ASP A 34 16.51 -15.69 -14.17
C ASP A 34 16.00 -14.40 -14.84
N ASN A 35 14.70 -14.30 -15.13
CA ASN A 35 14.09 -13.12 -15.75
C ASN A 35 13.22 -12.39 -14.73
N ASN A 36 13.60 -11.16 -14.40
CA ASN A 36 12.82 -10.35 -13.46
C ASN A 36 11.42 -10.03 -13.97
N GLU A 37 11.24 -9.87 -15.29
CA GLU A 37 9.95 -9.51 -15.91
C GLU A 37 8.89 -10.63 -15.83
N ASP A 38 9.30 -11.88 -15.57
CA ASP A 38 8.39 -13.02 -15.48
C ASP A 38 7.67 -13.08 -14.12
N ALA A 39 8.16 -12.32 -13.12
CA ALA A 39 7.57 -12.24 -11.80
C ALA A 39 6.25 -11.45 -11.84
N PHE A 40 5.27 -11.93 -11.08
CA PHE A 40 4.00 -11.23 -10.89
C PHE A 40 3.53 -11.38 -9.46
N LEU A 41 3.03 -10.29 -8.88
CA LEU A 41 2.37 -10.25 -7.59
C LEU A 41 1.03 -9.53 -7.72
N GLY A 42 -0.03 -10.14 -7.19
CA GLY A 42 -1.33 -9.53 -6.95
C GLY A 42 -1.69 -9.70 -5.48
N ILE A 43 -2.17 -8.64 -4.85
CA ILE A 43 -2.61 -8.59 -3.46
C ILE A 43 -4.05 -8.10 -3.46
N ILE A 44 -4.98 -8.94 -3.03
CA ILE A 44 -6.37 -8.57 -2.81
C ILE A 44 -6.51 -8.31 -1.31
N VAL A 45 -6.94 -7.11 -0.97
CA VAL A 45 -7.21 -6.71 0.41
C VAL A 45 -8.68 -6.97 0.69
N ASN A 46 -8.98 -7.80 1.70
CA ASN A 46 -10.33 -8.13 2.11
C ASN A 46 -10.61 -7.66 3.54
N ASP A 47 -11.87 -7.38 3.83
CA ASP A 47 -12.36 -7.15 5.20
C ASP A 47 -12.60 -8.48 5.96
N GLU A 48 -13.05 -8.41 7.21
CA GLU A 48 -13.38 -9.59 8.02
C GLU A 48 -14.53 -10.47 7.46
N ASN A 49 -15.34 -9.94 6.53
CA ASN A 49 -16.47 -10.61 5.92
C ASN A 49 -16.12 -11.27 4.57
N GLU A 50 -14.84 -11.27 4.19
CA GLU A 50 -14.34 -11.75 2.88
C GLU A 50 -14.80 -10.87 1.70
N ASP A 51 -15.18 -9.62 1.97
CA ASP A 51 -15.52 -8.65 0.93
C ASP A 51 -14.24 -7.96 0.41
N PRO A 52 -13.97 -7.98 -0.91
CA PRO A 52 -12.78 -7.37 -1.47
C PRO A 52 -12.89 -5.84 -1.48
N ILE A 53 -11.90 -5.18 -0.87
CA ILE A 53 -11.81 -3.72 -0.76
C ILE A 53 -11.05 -3.16 -1.96
N THR A 54 -9.87 -3.71 -2.24
CA THR A 54 -8.99 -3.24 -3.31
C THR A 54 -8.06 -4.33 -3.80
N THR A 55 -7.45 -4.11 -4.96
CA THR A 55 -6.43 -4.98 -5.53
C THR A 55 -5.20 -4.16 -5.89
N ILE A 56 -4.05 -4.62 -5.44
CA ILE A 56 -2.73 -4.07 -5.72
C ILE A 56 -1.98 -5.09 -6.56
N SER A 57 -1.26 -4.65 -7.59
CA SER A 57 -0.53 -5.58 -8.46
C SER A 57 0.77 -4.99 -8.96
N GLN A 58 1.78 -5.83 -9.11
CA GLN A 58 3.05 -5.52 -9.73
C GLN A 58 3.43 -6.60 -10.73
N SER A 59 3.93 -6.16 -11.89
CA SER A 59 4.64 -7.01 -12.85
C SER A 59 6.13 -6.71 -12.73
N GLY A 60 6.94 -7.76 -12.75
CA GLY A 60 8.38 -7.66 -12.53
C GLY A 60 8.78 -7.76 -11.06
N ALA A 61 10.05 -8.09 -10.85
CA ALA A 61 10.69 -8.00 -9.54
C ALA A 61 10.94 -6.51 -9.16
N GLY A 62 10.97 -6.23 -7.86
CA GLY A 62 11.13 -4.88 -7.32
C GLY A 62 10.24 -4.63 -6.11
N SER A 63 10.36 -3.44 -5.53
CA SER A 63 9.58 -3.03 -4.35
C SER A 63 8.68 -1.84 -4.67
N ASP A 64 7.48 -1.83 -4.11
CA ASP A 64 6.52 -0.73 -4.22
C ASP A 64 5.59 -0.69 -2.99
N SER A 65 4.73 0.32 -2.90
CA SER A 65 3.79 0.50 -1.80
C SER A 65 2.48 1.15 -2.24
N SER A 66 1.40 0.86 -1.51
CA SER A 66 0.08 1.44 -1.73
C SER A 66 -0.60 1.80 -0.41
N ILE A 67 -1.40 2.86 -0.42
CA ILE A 67 -2.22 3.28 0.72
C ILE A 67 -3.65 2.77 0.54
N VAL A 68 -4.17 2.08 1.56
CA VAL A 68 -5.55 1.65 1.66
C VAL A 68 -6.28 2.55 2.65
N ASN A 69 -7.32 3.24 2.17
CA ASN A 69 -8.10 4.21 2.95
C ASN A 69 -9.39 3.61 3.55
N GLU A 70 -9.42 2.28 3.72
CA GLU A 70 -10.53 1.56 4.34
C GLU A 70 -10.07 1.06 5.71
N ALA A 71 -10.39 1.80 6.75
CA ALA A 71 -10.03 1.52 8.15
C ALA A 71 -10.86 2.44 9.08
N PRO A 72 -10.97 2.14 10.38
CA PRO A 72 -10.41 1.00 11.12
C PRO A 72 -11.14 -0.32 10.87
N GLY A 73 -10.51 -1.44 11.20
CA GLY A 73 -11.11 -2.77 11.07
C GLY A 73 -10.10 -3.92 11.14
N THR A 74 -10.61 -5.15 10.99
CA THR A 74 -9.80 -6.37 10.82
C THR A 74 -9.79 -6.78 9.36
N PHE A 75 -8.60 -7.09 8.83
CA PHE A 75 -8.39 -7.37 7.42
C PHE A 75 -7.52 -8.61 7.22
N PHE A 76 -7.51 -9.13 5.99
CA PHE A 76 -6.55 -10.14 5.55
C PHE A 76 -6.21 -9.94 4.06
N LEU A 77 -5.09 -10.50 3.62
CA LEU A 77 -4.65 -10.43 2.23
C LEU A 77 -4.77 -11.80 1.55
N ASP A 78 -5.39 -11.81 0.36
CA ASP A 78 -5.22 -12.92 -0.59
C ASP A 78 -4.15 -12.54 -1.60
N VAL A 79 -3.05 -13.27 -1.55
CA VAL A 79 -1.88 -13.07 -2.40
C VAL A 79 -1.91 -14.07 -3.56
N VAL A 80 -1.70 -13.56 -4.76
CA VAL A 80 -1.53 -14.33 -5.99
C VAL A 80 -0.14 -14.01 -6.53
N ALA A 81 0.73 -15.01 -6.61
CA ALA A 81 2.09 -14.81 -7.09
C ALA A 81 2.45 -15.85 -8.16
N SER A 82 3.14 -15.41 -9.20
CA SER A 82 3.67 -16.27 -10.27
C SER A 82 5.13 -15.95 -10.48
N SER A 83 5.98 -16.99 -10.48
CA SER A 83 7.44 -16.85 -10.64
C SER A 83 8.06 -15.82 -9.68
N ALA A 84 7.49 -15.69 -8.48
CA ALA A 84 7.81 -14.63 -7.53
C ALA A 84 7.77 -15.15 -6.10
N ASP A 85 8.81 -14.79 -5.35
CA ASP A 85 8.80 -14.77 -3.89
C ASP A 85 8.55 -13.32 -3.44
N TYR A 86 7.90 -13.14 -2.29
CA TYR A 86 7.49 -11.82 -1.82
C TYR A 86 7.63 -11.65 -0.31
N THR A 87 7.84 -10.40 0.09
CA THR A 87 7.65 -9.89 1.45
C THR A 87 6.64 -8.76 1.41
N ILE A 88 5.59 -8.83 2.21
CA ILE A 88 4.55 -7.81 2.32
C ILE A 88 4.55 -7.31 3.76
N THR A 89 4.63 -6.00 3.95
CA THR A 89 4.49 -5.35 5.25
C THR A 89 3.27 -4.45 5.26
N VAL A 90 2.46 -4.56 6.30
CA VAL A 90 1.28 -3.73 6.54
C VAL A 90 1.55 -2.80 7.71
N GLU A 91 1.51 -1.49 7.46
CA GLU A 91 1.74 -0.46 8.47
C GLU A 91 0.46 0.35 8.69
N ASP A 92 -0.07 0.34 9.91
CA ASP A 92 -1.18 1.20 10.31
C ASP A 92 -0.73 2.66 10.29
N CYS A 93 -1.35 3.45 9.40
CA CYS A 93 -1.15 4.88 9.30
C CYS A 93 -2.04 5.57 10.33
N THR A 94 -1.81 5.30 11.61
CA THR A 94 -2.37 6.14 12.66
C THR A 94 -1.80 7.52 12.42
N SER A 95 -2.67 8.51 12.17
CA SER A 95 -2.28 9.91 12.23
C SER A 95 -1.53 10.09 13.54
N ALA A 96 -0.19 10.16 13.48
CA ALA A 96 0.55 10.72 14.58
C ALA A 96 -0.12 12.07 14.74
N ALA A 97 -0.82 12.27 15.86
CA ALA A 97 -1.15 13.59 16.30
C ALA A 97 0.20 14.31 16.31
N ASN A 98 0.46 15.08 15.26
CA ASN A 98 1.60 15.96 15.20
C ASN A 98 1.27 16.99 16.27
N GLY A 99 1.69 16.65 17.49
CA GLY A 99 1.72 17.54 18.62
C GLY A 99 2.68 18.64 18.26
N ASN A 100 2.20 19.64 17.54
CA ASN A 100 2.76 20.97 17.63
C ASN A 100 2.26 21.54 18.97
N ASN A 101 2.80 20.99 20.05
CA ASN A 101 2.86 21.70 21.32
C ASN A 101 3.99 22.73 21.17
N GLY A 102 3.65 23.84 20.52
CA GLY A 102 4.39 25.08 20.58
C GLY A 102 3.58 26.06 21.41
N ASP A 103 3.97 26.16 22.68
CA ASP A 103 3.49 27.10 23.67
C ASP A 103 3.45 28.56 23.18
N ASP A 104 2.50 29.30 23.76
CA ASP A 104 2.54 30.70 24.17
C ASP A 104 2.83 31.80 23.12
N GLY A 105 1.79 32.60 22.86
CA GLY A 105 1.91 33.90 22.20
C GLY A 105 0.60 34.68 22.14
N ASP A 106 -0.08 34.86 23.28
CA ASP A 106 -0.99 35.99 23.43
C ASP A 106 -0.11 37.24 23.60
N ASP A 107 -0.02 38.10 22.58
CA ASP A 107 0.19 39.52 22.80
C ASP A 107 -0.29 40.38 21.62
N ASN A 108 -1.22 41.24 22.01
CA ASN A 108 -1.86 42.29 21.26
C ASN A 108 -0.91 43.47 20.97
N GLY A 109 -0.83 43.89 19.71
CA GLY A 109 -0.58 45.29 19.35
C GLY A 109 0.74 45.61 18.63
N GLY A 110 0.63 46.16 17.42
CA GLY A 110 1.74 46.88 16.78
C GLY A 110 1.66 46.99 15.27
N ASN A 111 0.93 47.99 14.77
CA ASN A 111 1.02 48.46 13.39
C ASN A 111 2.43 49.00 13.09
N VAL A 112 3.14 48.40 12.13
CA VAL A 112 4.30 49.03 11.46
C VAL A 112 4.19 48.77 9.96
N SER A 113 4.20 49.87 9.21
CA SER A 113 4.01 49.99 7.77
C SER A 113 5.26 49.62 6.94
N ASP A 114 4.99 49.15 5.72
CA ASP A 114 5.71 49.29 4.43
C ASP A 114 7.25 49.29 4.40
N ASP A 115 7.87 48.32 3.69
CA ASP A 115 8.74 48.55 2.49
C ASP A 115 9.23 47.22 1.86
N ASP A 116 9.57 47.27 0.58
CA ASP A 116 9.70 46.20 -0.42
C ASP A 116 10.97 45.30 -0.33
N ASN A 117 10.85 44.13 -1.00
CA ASN A 117 11.90 43.26 -1.58
C ASN A 117 12.87 42.52 -0.64
N ASP A 118 12.67 41.19 -0.53
CA ASP A 118 13.70 40.23 -0.94
C ASP A 118 13.04 38.90 -1.37
N VAL A 119 13.40 38.47 -2.58
CA VAL A 119 13.08 37.15 -3.15
C VAL A 119 14.29 36.27 -2.89
N ASP A 120 14.12 35.27 -2.02
CA ASP A 120 14.91 34.03 -2.00
C ASP A 120 13.88 32.93 -1.69
N ASP A 121 13.22 32.37 -2.71
CA ASP A 121 13.63 31.13 -3.40
C ASP A 121 14.19 30.05 -2.47
N ASP A 122 13.46 29.73 -1.39
CA ASP A 122 13.61 28.43 -0.72
C ASP A 122 12.99 27.36 -1.62
N THR A 123 13.85 26.89 -2.53
CA THR A 123 13.72 25.68 -3.32
C THR A 123 13.37 24.52 -2.39
N ILE A 124 12.09 24.19 -2.28
CA ILE A 124 11.69 22.85 -1.83
C ILE A 124 12.35 21.91 -2.84
N PRO A 125 13.27 21.01 -2.45
CA PRO A 125 13.74 20.02 -3.40
C PRO A 125 12.51 19.24 -3.83
N ASP A 126 12.18 19.34 -5.11
CA ASP A 126 11.20 18.49 -5.81
C ASP A 126 11.62 17.06 -5.50
N LYS A 127 11.02 16.51 -4.43
CA LYS A 127 11.10 15.09 -4.17
C LYS A 127 10.35 14.49 -5.31
N ASP A 128 11.08 13.86 -6.22
CA ASP A 128 10.52 12.99 -7.25
C ASP A 128 9.40 12.18 -6.58
N LEU A 129 8.16 12.57 -6.89
CA LEU A 129 7.01 11.79 -6.49
C LEU A 129 7.24 10.43 -7.14
N PRO A 130 7.19 9.32 -6.40
CA PRO A 130 7.23 8.01 -7.04
C PRO A 130 6.14 8.01 -8.12
N ASP A 131 6.52 7.56 -9.31
CA ASP A 131 5.62 7.33 -10.43
C ASP A 131 4.54 6.36 -9.96
N THR A 132 3.44 6.89 -9.44
CA THR A 132 2.27 6.12 -9.05
C THR A 132 1.66 5.63 -10.36
N GLY A 133 2.11 4.47 -10.84
CA GLY A 133 1.78 3.82 -12.13
C GLY A 133 0.39 4.16 -12.67
N GLY A 134 0.29 5.36 -13.25
CA GLY A 134 -0.94 6.11 -13.29
C GLY A 134 -1.28 6.45 -14.71
N ALA A 135 -2.03 5.54 -15.32
CA ALA A 135 -2.86 5.78 -16.50
C ALA A 135 -2.17 6.45 -17.68
N GLY A 136 -1.58 5.63 -18.54
CA GLY A 136 -1.47 5.98 -19.95
C GLY A 136 -2.89 6.21 -20.52
N ALA A 137 -3.29 7.47 -20.63
CA ALA A 137 -4.48 7.91 -21.35
C ALA A 137 -4.30 7.62 -22.85
N GLY A 138 -4.58 6.38 -23.24
CA GLY A 138 -4.66 5.93 -24.62
C GLY A 138 -6.09 5.51 -24.92
N VAL A 139 -6.86 6.40 -25.56
CA VAL A 139 -8.20 6.13 -26.06
C VAL A 139 -8.10 5.13 -27.21
N LEU A 140 -8.29 3.82 -26.97
CA LEU A 140 -8.66 2.86 -28.01
C LEU A 140 -9.53 1.76 -27.41
N GLY A 141 -10.78 1.68 -27.87
CA GLY A 141 -11.75 0.70 -27.41
C GLY A 141 -11.32 -0.74 -27.66
N GLY A 142 -11.70 -1.61 -26.72
CA GLY A 142 -11.54 -3.05 -26.87
C GLY A 142 -11.68 -3.78 -25.55
N ALA A 143 -12.82 -4.46 -25.37
CA ALA A 143 -13.09 -5.55 -24.42
C ALA A 143 -12.43 -5.46 -23.03
N GLY A 144 -13.22 -5.04 -22.04
CA GLY A 144 -12.88 -5.25 -20.63
C GLY A 144 -12.77 -6.75 -20.33
N LEU A 145 -11.55 -7.20 -20.06
CA LEU A 145 -11.29 -8.51 -19.48
C LEU A 145 -11.50 -8.37 -17.96
N ILE A 146 -12.75 -8.55 -17.51
CA ILE A 146 -13.03 -8.76 -16.08
C ILE A 146 -12.51 -10.16 -15.75
N VAL A 147 -11.34 -10.23 -15.16
CA VAL A 147 -10.79 -11.48 -14.63
C VAL A 147 -11.38 -11.70 -13.25
N LEU A 148 -12.55 -12.33 -13.23
CA LEU A 148 -13.24 -12.75 -12.01
C LEU A 148 -12.71 -14.14 -11.64
N PHE A 149 -11.61 -14.20 -10.87
CA PHE A 149 -11.15 -15.49 -10.33
C PHE A 149 -11.82 -15.75 -8.99
N ALA A 150 -12.80 -16.64 -9.00
CA ALA A 150 -13.33 -17.24 -7.78
C ALA A 150 -12.24 -18.11 -7.15
N VAL A 151 -11.59 -17.64 -6.08
CA VAL A 151 -10.68 -18.45 -5.28
C VAL A 151 -11.50 -19.23 -4.26
N PHE A 152 -11.75 -20.51 -4.56
CA PHE A 152 -12.29 -21.47 -3.61
C PHE A 152 -11.11 -22.29 -3.07
N LEU A 153 -10.53 -21.88 -1.93
CA LEU A 153 -9.53 -22.70 -1.24
C LEU A 153 -10.19 -23.55 -0.14
N VAL A 154 -10.45 -24.79 -0.54
CA VAL A 154 -10.77 -25.93 0.32
C VAL A 154 -9.68 -26.07 1.39
N ARG A 155 -10.07 -25.94 2.66
CA ARG A 155 -9.22 -26.31 3.80
C ARG A 155 -8.81 -27.79 3.70
N ILE A 156 -7.56 -28.06 3.34
CA ILE A 156 -6.89 -29.34 3.62
C ILE A 156 -5.85 -29.09 4.71
N SER A 157 -6.25 -29.27 5.96
CA SER A 157 -5.30 -29.49 7.05
C SER A 157 -5.94 -30.38 8.11
N LYS A 158 -5.77 -31.70 7.94
CA LYS A 158 -5.40 -32.65 9.01
C LYS A 158 -5.27 -34.07 8.44
N PHE A 159 -4.07 -34.39 7.96
CA PHE A 159 -3.59 -35.77 7.92
C PHE A 159 -2.08 -35.76 8.22
N GLN A 160 -1.72 -35.98 9.48
CA GLN A 160 -0.55 -36.76 9.83
C GLN A 160 -0.92 -37.62 11.04
N SER A 161 -1.03 -38.93 10.75
CA SER A 161 -1.10 -40.02 11.71
C SER A 161 0.34 -40.50 11.99
N PRO A 162 0.66 -41.01 13.18
CA PRO A 162 1.62 -42.11 13.29
C PRO A 162 1.00 -43.44 12.83
#